data_AF-A0A507CJ78-F1
#
_entry.id   AF-A0A507CJ78-F1
#
_cell.length_a   1.000
_cell.length_b   1.000
_cell.length_c   1.000
_cell.angle_alpha   90.00
_cell.angle_beta   90.00
_cell.angle_gamma   90.00
#
_symmetry.space_group_name_H-M   'P 1'
#
loop_
_entity.id
_entity.type
_entity.pdbx_description
1 polymer ?
#
loop_
_entity_poly.entity_id
_entity_poly.type
_entity_poly.pdbx_seq_one_letter_code
_entity_poly.pdbx_strand_id
1 'polypeptide(L)'
;MRATAVLLGASKRVLTPKDGNKNFYKGTGSGRMGHFVKGGKYVIDEWRLRTFVVPENLGNFKLRPYISPSTPKKTTIDTWTDTHSVLAYLTPSSIPQSILAAIPNQDEFVARCRAIATRDLELMRARVSDPTRGMKKWYFGPRGKRLPQWWHAWNPDPNEAKKDRETEE
;
A
#
# COMPACT_ATOMS: atom_id res chain seq x y z
N MET A 1 5.63 27.18 34.40
CA MET A 1 5.63 25.88 35.12
C MET A 1 4.67 25.98 36.29
N ARG A 2 3.83 24.97 36.54
CA ARG A 2 3.03 24.94 37.78
C ARG A 2 3.95 24.59 38.94
N ALA A 3 3.97 25.42 39.99
CA ALA A 3 4.89 25.28 41.14
C ALA A 3 4.77 23.92 41.85
N THR A 4 3.58 23.30 41.80
CA THR A 4 3.31 21.99 42.38
C THR A 4 4.09 20.84 41.74
N ALA A 5 4.55 20.97 40.49
CA ALA A 5 5.30 19.92 39.80
C ALA A 5 6.71 19.69 40.40
N VAL A 6 7.29 20.68 41.06
CA VAL A 6 8.61 20.56 41.71
C VAL A 6 8.52 19.68 42.97
N LEU A 7 7.40 19.73 43.69
CA LEU A 7 7.19 18.98 44.94
C LEU A 7 6.86 17.49 44.71
N LEU A 8 6.28 17.14 43.56
CA LEU A 8 5.87 15.76 43.23
C LEU A 8 6.99 14.91 42.61
N GLY A 9 8.16 15.50 42.35
CA GLY A 9 9.28 14.83 41.69
C GLY A 9 9.07 14.57 40.19
N ALA A 10 9.87 13.68 39.61
CA ALA A 10 9.83 13.41 38.18
C ALA A 10 8.58 12.61 37.78
N SER A 11 7.82 13.12 36.81
CA SER A 11 6.62 12.45 36.30
C SER A 11 6.96 11.26 35.39
N LYS A 12 6.27 10.12 35.52
CA LYS A 12 6.41 8.92 34.65
C LYS A 12 5.74 9.05 33.26
N ARG A 13 5.54 10.27 32.76
CA ARG A 13 4.95 10.51 31.43
C ARG A 13 5.99 10.32 30.33
N VAL A 14 5.54 10.16 29.09
CA VAL A 14 6.43 10.11 27.92
C VAL A 14 7.22 11.43 27.83
N LEU A 15 8.56 11.31 27.77
CA LEU A 15 9.44 12.46 27.62
C LEU A 15 9.24 13.12 26.25
N THR A 16 9.12 14.44 26.27
CA THR A 16 9.10 15.31 25.09
C THR A 16 10.50 15.88 24.85
N PRO A 17 10.77 16.50 23.69
CA PRO A 17 12.06 17.14 23.42
C PRO A 17 12.40 18.29 24.39
N LYS A 18 11.47 18.70 25.26
CA LYS A 18 11.62 19.79 26.22
C LYS A 18 11.93 19.32 27.64
N ASP A 19 11.82 18.03 27.89
CA ASP A 19 11.94 17.47 29.25
C ASP A 19 13.35 16.96 29.56
N GLY A 20 14.18 16.73 28.54
CA GLY A 20 15.53 16.20 28.68
C GLY A 20 16.61 17.27 28.77
N ASN A 21 17.85 16.83 29.01
CA ASN A 21 19.03 17.69 29.03
C ASN A 21 19.48 18.11 27.60
N LYS A 22 20.60 18.84 27.50
CA LYS A 22 21.16 19.31 26.22
C LYS A 22 21.47 18.20 25.20
N ASN A 23 21.71 16.97 25.66
CA ASN A 23 22.06 15.82 24.82
C ASN A 23 20.83 14.96 24.46
N PHE A 24 19.69 15.22 25.09
CA PHE A 24 18.47 14.49 24.82
C PHE A 24 17.77 15.06 23.58
N TYR A 25 18.04 14.44 22.42
CA TYR A 25 17.35 14.75 21.19
C TYR A 25 16.20 13.77 20.95
N LYS A 26 15.01 14.31 20.68
CA LYS A 26 13.84 13.52 20.26
C LYS A 26 13.15 14.22 19.09
N GLY A 27 12.90 13.48 18.02
CA GLY A 27 12.19 14.00 16.85
C GLY A 27 10.69 14.17 17.05
N THR A 28 10.05 14.97 16.19
CA THR A 28 8.60 15.26 16.19
C THR A 28 7.82 14.46 15.14
N GLY A 29 8.47 13.55 14.41
CA GLY A 29 7.83 12.77 13.34
C GLY A 29 7.77 13.47 11.98
N SER A 30 8.51 14.57 11.77
CA SER A 30 8.58 15.28 10.49
C SER A 30 9.20 14.47 9.33
N GLY A 31 9.79 13.32 9.61
CA GLY A 31 10.58 12.53 8.66
C GLY A 31 11.93 13.16 8.37
N ARG A 32 12.87 12.34 7.89
CA ARG A 32 14.21 12.79 7.48
C ARG A 32 14.11 13.45 6.09
N MET A 33 14.89 14.52 5.84
CA MET A 33 14.89 15.29 4.57
C MET A 33 16.28 15.34 3.91
N GLY A 34 17.25 14.64 4.49
CA GLY A 34 18.66 14.82 4.21
C GLY A 34 19.50 13.98 5.15
N HIS A 35 20.79 14.28 5.26
CA HIS A 35 21.70 13.55 6.12
C HIS A 35 22.78 14.46 6.72
N PHE A 36 23.30 14.07 7.88
CA PHE A 36 24.46 14.74 8.46
C PHE A 36 25.74 14.22 7.81
N VAL A 37 26.63 15.12 7.44
CA VAL A 37 27.99 14.79 7.01
C VAL A 37 28.98 14.94 8.17
N LYS A 38 30.20 14.44 8.00
CA LYS A 38 31.27 14.63 8.98
C LYS A 38 31.48 16.13 9.25
N GLY A 39 31.60 16.50 10.53
CA GLY A 39 31.69 17.90 10.94
C GLY A 39 30.35 18.57 11.26
N GLY A 40 29.25 17.80 11.34
CA GLY A 40 27.96 18.28 11.87
C GLY A 40 27.14 19.12 10.90
N LYS A 41 27.59 19.29 9.65
CA LYS A 41 26.79 19.94 8.61
C LYS A 41 25.65 19.03 8.16
N TYR A 42 24.50 19.61 7.84
CA TYR A 42 23.34 18.89 7.31
C TYR A 42 23.21 19.15 5.81
N VAL A 43 23.14 18.10 5.01
CA VAL A 43 22.97 18.15 3.55
C VAL A 43 21.55 17.69 3.22
N ILE A 44 20.83 18.48 2.43
CA ILE A 44 19.44 18.20 2.03
C ILE A 44 19.45 17.29 0.79
N ASP A 45 18.65 16.24 0.83
CA ASP A 45 18.50 15.31 -0.30
C ASP A 45 17.28 15.77 -1.14
N GLU A 46 17.50 16.30 -2.34
CA GLU A 46 16.42 16.90 -3.15
C GLU A 46 15.28 15.93 -3.48
N TRP A 47 15.62 14.68 -3.80
CA TRP A 47 14.64 13.61 -4.08
C TRP A 47 13.76 13.26 -2.88
N ARG A 48 14.13 13.71 -1.67
CA ARG A 48 13.39 13.48 -0.42
C ARG A 48 12.55 14.70 -0.01
N LEU A 49 12.70 15.83 -0.71
CA LEU A 49 11.86 17.01 -0.50
C LEU A 49 10.41 16.68 -0.86
N ARG A 50 9.48 17.06 0.02
CA ARG A 50 8.04 16.87 -0.23
C ARG A 50 7.56 18.04 -1.07
N THR A 51 7.19 17.74 -2.32
CA THR A 51 6.59 18.72 -3.24
C THR A 51 5.10 18.49 -3.31
N PHE A 52 4.31 19.51 -2.99
CA PHE A 52 2.86 19.49 -3.17
C PHE A 52 2.53 20.07 -4.54
N VAL A 53 2.23 19.20 -5.51
CA VAL A 53 1.88 19.60 -6.87
C VAL A 53 0.45 20.14 -6.87
N VAL A 54 0.31 21.43 -7.16
CA VAL A 54 -1.00 22.08 -7.29
C VAL A 54 -1.47 21.91 -8.73
N PRO A 55 -2.70 21.41 -8.98
CA PRO A 55 -3.22 21.29 -10.34
C PRO A 55 -3.42 22.66 -10.99
N GLU A 56 -3.53 22.70 -12.31
CA GLU A 56 -3.85 23.92 -13.05
C GLU A 56 -5.37 24.18 -13.04
N ASN A 57 -5.79 25.44 -13.26
CA ASN A 57 -7.18 25.85 -13.46
C ASN A 57 -8.18 25.59 -12.30
N LEU A 58 -7.73 25.52 -11.04
CA LEU A 58 -8.64 25.39 -9.89
C LEU A 58 -9.66 26.53 -9.79
N GLY A 59 -9.33 27.72 -10.28
CA GLY A 59 -10.24 28.88 -10.27
C GLY A 59 -11.50 28.69 -11.11
N ASN A 60 -11.42 27.88 -12.18
CA ASN A 60 -12.55 27.61 -13.08
C ASN A 60 -13.17 26.22 -12.81
N PHE A 61 -12.78 25.55 -11.73
CA PHE A 61 -13.24 24.21 -11.42
C PHE A 61 -14.69 24.23 -10.91
N LYS A 62 -15.55 23.41 -11.51
CA LYS A 62 -17.00 23.37 -11.22
C LYS A 62 -17.30 22.83 -9.81
N LEU A 63 -16.48 21.92 -9.29
CA LEU A 63 -16.74 21.28 -8.00
C LEU A 63 -16.31 22.18 -6.85
N ARG A 64 -17.14 22.21 -5.81
CA ARG A 64 -16.95 23.01 -4.59
C ARG A 64 -16.79 22.08 -3.38
N PRO A 65 -16.16 22.54 -2.28
CA PRO A 65 -16.01 21.72 -1.07
C PRO A 65 -17.34 21.40 -0.38
N TYR A 66 -18.40 22.16 -0.68
CA TYR A 66 -19.73 21.97 -0.13
C TYR A 66 -20.74 21.63 -1.23
N ILE A 67 -21.74 20.84 -0.85
CA ILE A 67 -22.86 20.41 -1.69
C ILE A 67 -24.15 21.00 -1.13
N SER A 68 -25.16 21.23 -1.98
CA SER A 68 -26.47 21.70 -1.53
C SER A 68 -27.13 20.69 -0.58
N PRO A 69 -27.70 21.11 0.56
CA PRO A 69 -28.46 20.23 1.45
C PRO A 69 -29.68 19.59 0.78
N SER A 70 -30.20 20.21 -0.28
CA SER A 70 -31.32 19.70 -1.08
C SER A 70 -30.92 18.54 -1.99
N THR A 71 -29.63 18.23 -2.10
CA THR A 71 -29.18 17.09 -2.90
C THR A 71 -29.71 15.81 -2.27
N PRO A 72 -30.41 14.95 -3.03
CA PRO A 72 -30.97 13.72 -2.49
C PRO A 72 -29.83 12.84 -1.93
N LYS A 73 -29.94 12.45 -0.67
CA LYS A 73 -29.04 11.48 -0.07
C LYS A 73 -29.36 10.12 -0.70
N LYS A 74 -28.38 9.46 -1.30
CA LYS A 74 -28.54 8.05 -1.71
C LYS A 74 -28.61 7.19 -0.45
N THR A 75 -29.81 6.86 0.00
CA THR A 75 -30.06 5.98 1.16
C THR A 75 -29.95 4.50 0.79
N THR A 76 -30.12 4.19 -0.49
CA THR A 76 -30.10 2.82 -1.03
C THR A 76 -28.91 2.67 -1.96
N ILE A 77 -28.25 1.51 -1.91
CA ILE A 77 -27.21 1.07 -2.85
C ILE A 77 -27.90 0.78 -4.20
N ASP A 78 -28.47 1.81 -4.84
CA ASP A 78 -29.03 1.69 -6.17
C ASP A 78 -27.87 1.81 -7.16
N THR A 79 -27.28 0.63 -7.35
CA THR A 79 -26.50 0.12 -8.49
C THR A 79 -25.90 1.17 -9.40
N TRP A 80 -24.69 1.61 -9.06
CA TRP A 80 -23.55 1.71 -9.98
C TRP A 80 -22.29 1.50 -9.13
N THR A 81 -21.54 0.41 -9.35
CA THR A 81 -20.07 0.36 -9.27
C THR A 81 -19.30 1.05 -8.12
N ASP A 82 -19.87 1.21 -6.92
CA ASP A 82 -19.14 1.81 -5.76
C ASP A 82 -18.36 0.77 -4.93
N THR A 83 -18.41 -0.50 -5.32
CA THR A 83 -17.27 -1.36 -5.07
C THR A 83 -16.34 -1.19 -6.27
N HIS A 84 -15.16 -0.62 -6.06
CA HIS A 84 -13.99 -0.89 -6.91
C HIS A 84 -13.61 -2.38 -6.77
N SER A 85 -14.56 -3.28 -7.00
CA SER A 85 -14.31 -4.70 -7.06
C SER A 85 -13.66 -4.95 -8.41
N VAL A 86 -12.62 -5.78 -8.42
CA VAL A 86 -11.89 -6.17 -9.64
C VAL A 86 -12.87 -6.66 -10.72
N LEU A 87 -13.97 -7.29 -10.32
CA LEU A 87 -15.03 -7.77 -11.21
C LEU A 87 -15.74 -6.66 -12.00
N ALA A 88 -15.88 -5.46 -11.43
CA ALA A 88 -16.51 -4.32 -12.10
C ALA A 88 -15.66 -3.78 -13.28
N TYR A 89 -14.35 -4.01 -13.25
CA TYR A 89 -13.41 -3.65 -14.31
C TYR A 89 -13.25 -4.73 -15.40
N LEU A 90 -13.88 -5.89 -15.19
CA LEU A 90 -13.85 -7.01 -16.13
C LEU A 90 -15.17 -7.10 -16.90
N THR A 91 -15.65 -5.95 -17.38
CA THR A 91 -16.76 -5.90 -18.36
C THR A 91 -16.21 -5.57 -19.74
N PRO A 92 -16.82 -6.07 -20.83
CA PRO A 92 -16.38 -5.75 -22.19
C PRO A 92 -16.37 -4.23 -22.46
N SER A 93 -17.20 -3.48 -21.75
CA SER A 93 -17.28 -2.01 -21.85
C SER A 93 -16.17 -1.26 -21.12
N SER A 94 -15.52 -1.87 -20.12
CA SER A 94 -14.46 -1.24 -19.32
C SER A 94 -13.06 -1.64 -19.78
N ILE A 95 -12.93 -2.74 -20.53
CA ILE A 95 -11.67 -3.16 -21.14
C ILE A 95 -11.49 -2.39 -22.45
N PRO A 96 -10.31 -1.77 -22.70
CA PRO A 96 -10.04 -1.10 -23.96
C PRO A 96 -10.25 -2.03 -25.16
N GLN A 97 -10.98 -1.54 -26.16
CA GLN A 97 -11.34 -2.33 -27.35
C GLN A 97 -10.12 -2.81 -28.15
N SER A 98 -9.00 -2.09 -28.07
CA SER A 98 -7.71 -2.50 -28.65
C SER A 98 -7.17 -3.81 -28.07
N ILE A 99 -7.42 -4.06 -26.78
CA ILE A 99 -7.01 -5.30 -26.09
C ILE A 99 -7.99 -6.42 -26.43
N LEU A 100 -9.30 -6.14 -26.41
CA LEU A 100 -10.32 -7.14 -26.76
C LEU A 100 -10.19 -7.62 -28.20
N ALA A 101 -9.92 -6.71 -29.15
CA ALA A 101 -9.75 -7.05 -30.56
C ALA A 101 -8.54 -7.96 -30.84
N ALA A 102 -7.53 -7.96 -29.98
CA ALA A 102 -6.37 -8.84 -30.11
C ALA A 102 -6.63 -10.28 -29.63
N ILE A 103 -7.77 -10.53 -28.96
CA ILE A 103 -8.09 -11.80 -28.33
C ILE A 103 -9.12 -12.54 -29.21
N PRO A 104 -8.83 -13.78 -29.65
CA PRO A 104 -9.69 -14.50 -30.59
C PRO A 104 -11.04 -14.93 -29.99
N ASN A 105 -11.14 -15.07 -28.66
CA ASN A 105 -12.38 -15.44 -27.96
C ASN A 105 -12.62 -14.54 -26.74
N GLN A 106 -13.18 -13.36 -27.00
CA GLN A 106 -13.33 -12.28 -26.01
C GLN A 106 -14.19 -12.69 -24.80
N ASP A 107 -15.30 -13.38 -25.04
CA ASP A 107 -16.23 -13.79 -23.99
C ASP A 107 -15.60 -14.82 -23.04
N GLU A 108 -14.83 -15.76 -23.60
CA GLU A 108 -14.12 -16.76 -22.82
C GLU A 108 -13.00 -16.13 -21.97
N PHE A 109 -12.28 -15.15 -22.53
CA PHE A 109 -11.25 -14.41 -21.80
C PHE A 109 -11.84 -13.64 -20.61
N VAL A 110 -12.94 -12.90 -20.83
CA VAL A 110 -13.64 -12.17 -19.77
C VAL A 110 -14.17 -13.13 -18.70
N ALA A 111 -14.72 -14.29 -19.10
CA ALA A 111 -15.19 -15.32 -18.17
C ALA A 111 -14.04 -15.89 -17.32
N ARG A 112 -12.89 -16.19 -17.92
CA ARG A 112 -11.69 -16.66 -17.21
C ARG A 112 -11.16 -15.61 -16.22
N CYS A 113 -11.05 -14.35 -16.63
CA CYS A 113 -10.62 -13.26 -15.74
C CYS A 113 -11.57 -13.10 -14.55
N ARG A 114 -12.89 -13.19 -14.77
CA ARG A 114 -13.88 -13.15 -13.69
C ARG A 114 -13.73 -14.33 -12.73
N ALA A 115 -13.55 -15.55 -13.25
CA ALA A 115 -13.38 -16.75 -12.43
C ALA A 115 -12.10 -16.69 -11.55
N ILE A 116 -11.01 -16.11 -12.07
CA ILE A 116 -9.78 -15.89 -11.30
C ILE A 116 -10.04 -14.85 -10.20
N ALA A 117 -10.67 -13.72 -10.54
CA ALA A 117 -10.94 -12.66 -9.57
C ALA A 117 -11.92 -13.08 -8.46
N THR A 118 -12.95 -13.88 -8.77
CA THR A 118 -13.85 -14.45 -7.75
C THR A 118 -13.12 -15.40 -6.83
N ARG A 119 -12.30 -16.31 -7.39
CA ARG A 119 -11.48 -17.25 -6.63
C ARG A 119 -10.52 -16.53 -5.67
N ASP A 120 -9.85 -15.49 -6.14
CA ASP A 120 -8.93 -14.70 -5.30
C ASP A 120 -9.66 -13.96 -4.18
N LEU A 121 -10.84 -13.38 -4.47
CA LEU A 121 -11.68 -12.74 -3.45
C LEU A 121 -12.18 -13.74 -2.40
N GLU A 122 -12.58 -14.94 -2.81
CA GLU A 122 -12.97 -16.03 -1.91
C GLU A 122 -11.80 -16.43 -1.01
N LEU A 123 -10.59 -16.60 -1.56
CA LEU A 123 -9.37 -16.88 -0.78
C LEU A 123 -9.03 -15.75 0.21
N MET A 124 -9.24 -14.49 -0.17
CA MET A 124 -9.02 -13.35 0.74
C MET A 124 -10.03 -13.30 1.89
N ARG A 125 -11.28 -13.69 1.62
CA ARG A 125 -12.40 -13.68 2.59
C ARG A 125 -12.43 -14.92 3.48
N ALA A 126 -11.89 -16.06 3.03
CA ALA A 126 -11.78 -17.29 3.80
C ALA A 126 -11.04 -17.05 5.12
N ARG A 127 -11.36 -17.79 6.20
CA ARG A 127 -10.67 -17.64 7.49
C ARG A 127 -9.20 -18.05 7.37
N VAL A 128 -8.33 -17.49 8.22
CA VAL A 128 -6.88 -17.80 8.20
C VAL A 128 -6.61 -19.29 8.46
N SER A 129 -7.51 -19.98 9.17
CA SER A 129 -7.45 -21.41 9.48
C SER A 129 -8.02 -22.32 8.38
N ASP A 130 -8.52 -21.77 7.28
CA ASP A 130 -9.14 -22.56 6.21
C ASP A 130 -8.05 -23.28 5.39
N PRO A 131 -8.08 -24.62 5.27
CA PRO A 131 -7.09 -25.37 4.50
C PRO A 131 -7.07 -25.01 3.00
N THR A 132 -8.17 -24.45 2.48
CA THR A 132 -8.25 -23.98 1.08
C THR A 132 -7.55 -22.63 0.88
N ARG A 133 -7.40 -21.84 1.95
CA ARG A 133 -6.61 -20.59 1.96
C ARG A 133 -5.14 -20.99 1.99
N GLY A 134 -4.64 -21.43 0.84
CA GLY A 134 -3.28 -21.95 0.67
C GLY A 134 -2.30 -21.15 1.52
N MET A 135 -1.63 -21.83 2.46
CA MET A 135 -0.65 -21.19 3.33
C MET A 135 0.28 -20.38 2.43
N LYS A 136 0.32 -19.05 2.58
CA LYS A 136 1.30 -18.22 1.87
C LYS A 136 2.66 -18.73 2.29
N LYS A 137 3.28 -19.59 1.48
CA LYS A 137 4.68 -19.97 1.64
C LYS A 137 5.46 -18.68 1.44
N TRP A 138 5.99 -18.17 2.53
CA TRP A 138 6.90 -17.05 2.49
C TRP A 138 8.25 -17.60 2.08
N TYR A 139 8.77 -17.09 0.97
CA TYR A 139 10.13 -17.36 0.56
C TYR A 139 11.03 -16.29 1.16
N PHE A 140 12.17 -16.70 1.69
CA PHE A 140 13.18 -15.78 2.18
C PHE A 140 14.11 -15.44 1.02
N GLY A 141 14.05 -14.21 0.54
CA GLY A 141 14.98 -13.76 -0.49
C GLY A 141 16.43 -13.63 0.03
N PRO A 142 17.40 -13.26 -0.84
CA PRO A 142 18.84 -13.23 -0.56
C PRO A 142 19.31 -12.35 0.62
N ARG A 143 18.40 -11.57 1.23
CA ARG A 143 18.65 -10.70 2.39
C ARG A 143 17.71 -10.98 3.57
N GLY A 144 17.13 -12.18 3.63
CA GLY A 144 16.19 -12.57 4.69
C GLY A 144 14.86 -11.82 4.65
N LYS A 145 14.55 -11.12 3.56
CA LYS A 145 13.25 -10.44 3.38
C LYS A 145 12.19 -11.47 3.00
N ARG A 146 11.04 -11.42 3.67
CA ARG A 146 9.86 -12.23 3.33
C ARG A 146 9.32 -11.74 1.98
N LEU A 147 9.39 -12.60 0.98
CA LEU A 147 8.88 -12.33 -0.37
C LEU A 147 7.60 -13.16 -0.63
N PRO A 148 6.65 -12.61 -1.41
CA PRO A 148 5.50 -13.37 -1.87
C PRO A 148 5.91 -14.52 -2.80
N GLN A 149 5.16 -15.62 -2.78
CA GLN A 149 5.41 -16.81 -3.61
C GLN A 149 5.42 -16.52 -5.13
N TRP A 150 4.60 -15.59 -5.61
CA TRP A 150 4.59 -15.22 -7.03
C TRP A 150 5.92 -14.59 -7.50
N TRP A 151 6.68 -13.96 -6.59
CA TRP A 151 8.00 -13.43 -6.91
C TRP A 151 8.99 -14.55 -7.23
N HIS A 152 8.90 -15.67 -6.52
CA HIS A 152 9.75 -16.84 -6.74
C HIS A 152 9.43 -17.53 -8.07
N ALA A 153 8.16 -17.55 -8.48
CA ALA A 153 7.77 -18.09 -9.80
C ALA A 153 8.34 -17.26 -10.96
N TRP A 154 8.56 -15.96 -10.74
CA TRP A 154 9.10 -15.04 -11.74
C TRP A 154 10.63 -14.89 -11.69
N ASN A 155 11.23 -15.14 -10.52
CA ASN A 155 12.67 -15.16 -10.30
C ASN A 155 13.02 -16.43 -9.51
N PRO A 156 13.07 -17.59 -10.17
CA PRO A 156 13.49 -18.82 -9.51
C PRO A 156 14.95 -18.70 -9.08
N ASP A 157 15.29 -19.17 -7.88
CA ASP A 157 16.66 -19.16 -7.42
C ASP A 157 17.51 -20.09 -8.32
N PRO A 158 18.57 -19.60 -8.96
CA PRO A 158 19.36 -20.39 -9.92
C PRO A 158 20.06 -21.61 -9.29
N ASN A 159 20.16 -21.64 -7.95
CA ASN A 159 20.74 -22.75 -7.20
C ASN A 159 19.73 -23.86 -6.88
N GLU A 160 18.42 -23.60 -6.93
CA GLU A 160 17.40 -24.62 -6.68
C GLU A 160 17.36 -25.65 -7.82
N ALA A 161 17.45 -25.18 -9.07
CA ALA A 161 17.51 -26.04 -10.26
C ALA A 161 18.76 -26.93 -10.33
N LYS A 162 19.83 -26.60 -9.58
CA LYS A 162 21.02 -27.46 -9.43
C LYS A 162 20.78 -28.60 -8.44
N LYS A 163 20.01 -28.33 -7.39
CA LYS A 163 19.72 -29.28 -6.32
C LYS A 163 18.88 -30.44 -6.82
N ASP A 164 17.92 -30.17 -7.70
CA ASP A 164 17.05 -31.19 -8.27
C ASP A 164 17.81 -32.16 -9.18
N ARG A 165 18.84 -31.68 -9.91
CA ARG A 165 19.70 -32.50 -10.78
C ARG A 165 20.64 -33.43 -10.01
N GLU A 166 21.07 -33.06 -8.81
CA GLU A 166 21.94 -33.90 -7.95
C GLU A 166 21.17 -35.01 -7.24
N THR A 167 19.83 -34.99 -7.27
CA THR A 167 18.97 -36.04 -6.68
C THR A 167 18.49 -37.09 -7.70
N GLU A 168 18.76 -36.88 -8.99
CA GLU A 168 18.40 -37.82 -10.07
C GLU A 168 19.60 -38.66 -10.56
N GLU A 169 20.79 -38.48 -9.99
CA GLU A 169 21.97 -39.36 -10.11
C GLU A 169 22.15 -40.25 -8.87
#